data_AF-A0AAD7R3B9-F1
#
_entry.id   AF-A0AAD7R3B9-F1
#
_cell.length_a   1.000
_cell.length_b   1.000
_cell.length_c   1.000
_cell.angle_alpha   90.00
_cell.angle_beta   90.00
_cell.angle_gamma   90.00
#
_symmetry.space_group_name_H-M   'P 1'
#
loop_
_entity.id
_entity.type
_entity.pdbx_description
1 polymer ?
#
loop_
_entity_poly.entity_id
_entity_poly.type
_entity_poly.pdbx_seq_one_letter_code
_entity_poly.pdbx_strand_id
1 'polypeptide(L)'
;MLHAEDRMLQRLRLITTIRLLYFSAAVRELTELNPTQRAITLRRNAKIADVFPCLAVEDLPITQGLCRSQCGLSDLPTASPRSAGDPVQLLKDCGLADTNVDGCEVSESCRRKLAELVLSYQDVFSRDKLDCGEAKEFVHRIRLSDDRPFRLPYRRVPPGHYQQLREVLSDMEMKGIISKSLSEYASPLVMVWKRTET
;
A
#
# COMPACT_ATOMS: atom_id res chain seq x y z
N MET A 1 17.41 -54.28 -2.12
CA MET A 1 18.83 -53.92 -1.90
C MET A 1 19.29 -53.23 -3.17
N LEU A 2 19.31 -51.90 -3.19
CA LEU A 2 20.34 -51.03 -2.63
C LEU A 2 21.53 -50.86 -3.59
N HIS A 3 21.88 -49.59 -3.77
CA HIS A 3 23.11 -49.00 -4.30
C HIS A 3 23.08 -48.67 -5.79
N ALA A 4 22.87 -47.39 -6.13
CA ALA A 4 23.85 -46.29 -6.09
C ALA A 4 24.62 -46.26 -7.41
N GLU A 5 25.02 -45.14 -8.00
CA GLU A 5 24.94 -43.72 -7.71
C GLU A 5 25.42 -43.05 -9.01
N ASP A 6 25.13 -41.75 -9.14
CA ASP A 6 25.94 -40.81 -9.88
C ASP A 6 26.14 -41.00 -11.39
N ARG A 7 25.42 -40.17 -12.14
CA ARG A 7 26.09 -39.38 -13.18
C ARG A 7 25.45 -38.00 -13.35
N MET A 8 26.18 -37.03 -12.80
CA MET A 8 26.23 -35.61 -13.18
C MET A 8 24.98 -34.75 -12.96
N LEU A 9 24.74 -34.38 -11.70
CA LEU A 9 24.19 -33.06 -11.42
C LEU A 9 25.34 -32.05 -11.47
N GLN A 10 25.48 -31.38 -12.61
CA GLN A 10 26.32 -30.19 -12.70
C GLN A 10 25.85 -29.19 -11.64
N ARG A 11 26.69 -28.96 -10.64
CA ARG A 11 26.54 -27.93 -9.62
C ARG A 11 26.79 -26.57 -10.26
N LEU A 12 25.83 -26.11 -11.05
CA LEU A 12 25.89 -24.78 -11.63
C LEU A 12 25.29 -23.80 -10.62
N ARG A 13 26.08 -22.79 -10.24
CA ARG A 13 25.55 -21.51 -9.73
C ARG A 13 24.79 -20.85 -10.89
N LEU A 14 23.59 -21.34 -11.14
CA LEU A 14 22.76 -20.93 -12.25
C LEU A 14 22.04 -19.63 -11.88
N ILE A 15 22.68 -18.50 -12.15
CA ILE A 15 21.96 -17.34 -12.68
C ILE A 15 21.55 -17.78 -14.09
N THR A 16 20.40 -18.43 -14.22
CA THR A 16 19.96 -18.95 -15.52
C THR A 16 19.41 -17.81 -16.35
N THR A 17 20.21 -17.27 -17.26
CA THR A 17 19.76 -16.31 -18.27
C THR A 17 18.92 -17.04 -19.32
N ILE A 18 17.59 -17.00 -19.20
CA ILE A 18 16.69 -17.44 -20.28
C ILE A 18 16.46 -16.24 -21.20
N ARG A 19 17.01 -16.28 -22.41
CA ARG A 19 16.84 -15.26 -23.45
C ARG A 19 15.57 -15.55 -24.24
N LEU A 20 14.63 -14.60 -24.26
CA LEU A 20 13.54 -14.55 -25.23
C LEU A 20 13.64 -13.24 -26.01
N LEU A 21 13.62 -13.35 -27.35
CA LEU A 21 13.71 -12.23 -28.29
C LEU A 21 12.30 -11.70 -28.62
N TYR A 22 11.97 -10.57 -28.00
CA TYR A 22 11.39 -9.32 -28.53
C TYR A 22 10.10 -9.23 -29.36
N PHE A 23 9.28 -8.20 -29.05
CA PHE A 23 8.95 -7.04 -29.92
C PHE A 23 8.28 -5.92 -29.05
N SER A 24 9.00 -4.86 -28.64
CA SER A 24 8.84 -3.49 -29.15
C SER A 24 9.76 -2.53 -28.35
N ALA A 25 10.68 -1.90 -29.05
CA ALA A 25 11.45 -0.67 -28.76
C ALA A 25 12.19 -0.39 -27.42
N ALA A 26 12.06 -1.10 -26.29
CA ALA A 26 12.93 -0.85 -25.11
C ALA A 26 13.17 -2.08 -24.23
N VAL A 27 14.41 -2.62 -24.23
CA VAL A 27 14.73 -3.94 -23.67
C VAL A 27 14.85 -3.75 -22.17
N ARG A 28 13.88 -4.20 -21.38
CA ARG A 28 14.09 -4.41 -19.94
C ARG A 28 14.14 -5.92 -19.68
N GLU A 29 15.31 -6.37 -19.26
CA GLU A 29 15.55 -7.76 -18.81
C GLU A 29 14.73 -8.00 -17.54
N LEU A 30 13.89 -9.04 -17.51
CA LEU A 30 13.16 -9.44 -16.30
C LEU A 30 14.02 -10.43 -15.52
N THR A 31 14.53 -9.99 -14.36
CA THR A 31 15.25 -10.85 -13.41
C THR A 31 14.28 -11.48 -12.43
N GLU A 32 14.11 -12.80 -12.48
CA GLU A 32 13.43 -13.53 -11.42
C GLU A 32 14.38 -13.73 -10.24
N LEU A 33 13.96 -13.29 -9.05
CA LEU A 33 14.70 -13.43 -7.81
C LEU A 33 14.06 -14.53 -6.97
N ASN A 34 14.87 -15.42 -6.40
CA ASN A 34 14.41 -16.36 -5.37
C ASN A 34 14.38 -15.62 -4.01
N PRO A 35 13.21 -15.32 -3.43
CA PRO A 35 13.10 -14.60 -2.15
C PRO A 35 13.45 -15.48 -0.93
N THR A 36 13.66 -16.79 -1.13
CA THR A 36 13.94 -17.73 -0.04
C THR A 36 15.43 -17.95 0.13
N GLN A 37 15.87 -18.21 1.37
CA GLN A 37 17.27 -18.58 1.67
C GLN A 37 17.61 -20.05 1.33
N ARG A 38 16.66 -20.78 0.74
CA ARG A 38 16.81 -22.20 0.39
C ARG A 38 16.86 -22.34 -1.13
N ALA A 39 17.65 -23.31 -1.60
CA ALA A 39 17.68 -23.64 -3.02
C ALA A 39 16.33 -24.22 -3.45
N ILE A 40 15.78 -23.70 -4.55
CA ILE A 40 14.56 -24.21 -5.16
C ILE A 40 14.95 -24.94 -6.46
N THR A 41 14.48 -26.17 -6.62
CA THR A 41 14.70 -26.95 -7.84
C THR A 41 13.49 -26.77 -8.76
N LEU A 42 13.70 -26.09 -9.89
CA LEU A 42 12.68 -25.96 -10.92
C LEU A 42 12.79 -27.13 -11.92
N ARG A 43 11.66 -27.74 -12.25
CA ARG A 43 11.59 -28.75 -13.30
C ARG A 43 11.70 -28.07 -14.66
N ARG A 44 12.25 -28.79 -15.66
CA ARG A 44 12.27 -28.32 -17.05
C ARG A 44 10.82 -28.00 -17.48
N ASN A 45 10.62 -26.80 -18.05
CA ASN A 45 9.32 -26.28 -18.51
C ASN A 45 8.27 -26.04 -17.41
N ALA A 46 8.69 -25.85 -16.14
CA ALA A 46 7.79 -25.37 -15.11
C ALA A 46 7.34 -23.92 -15.39
N LYS A 47 6.04 -23.66 -15.36
CA LYS A 47 5.49 -22.30 -15.44
C LYS A 47 5.87 -21.53 -14.17
N ILE A 48 6.57 -20.40 -14.33
CA ILE A 48 7.07 -19.61 -13.19
C ILE A 48 6.18 -18.40 -12.91
N ALA A 49 5.71 -17.71 -13.96
CA ALA A 49 4.85 -16.54 -13.83
C ALA A 49 3.92 -16.37 -15.04
N ASP A 50 2.89 -15.54 -14.86
CA ASP A 50 2.08 -14.97 -15.94
C ASP A 50 2.54 -13.54 -16.22
N VAL A 51 2.71 -13.18 -17.49
CA VAL A 51 3.15 -11.84 -17.92
C VAL A 51 2.01 -11.15 -18.65
N PHE A 52 1.70 -9.93 -18.25
CA PHE A 52 0.66 -9.11 -18.87
C PHE A 52 1.27 -7.87 -19.53
N PRO A 53 0.78 -7.46 -20.72
CA PRO A 53 1.23 -6.23 -21.35
C PRO A 53 0.86 -5.02 -20.49
N CYS A 54 1.85 -4.18 -20.20
CA CYS A 54 1.62 -2.91 -19.52
C CYS A 54 1.10 -1.88 -20.54
N LEU A 55 -0.16 -1.46 -20.39
CA LEU A 55 -0.82 -0.53 -21.33
C LEU A 55 -0.45 0.95 -21.08
N ALA A 56 0.00 1.28 -19.87
CA ALA A 56 0.52 2.59 -19.52
C ALA A 56 1.54 2.44 -18.38
N VAL A 57 2.78 2.84 -18.64
CA VAL A 57 3.74 3.14 -17.59
C VAL A 57 3.60 4.63 -17.34
N GLU A 58 2.99 5.02 -16.23
CA GLU A 58 3.24 6.36 -15.73
C GLU A 58 4.71 6.39 -15.34
N ASP A 59 5.49 7.29 -15.94
CA ASP A 59 6.85 7.61 -15.51
C ASP A 59 6.79 8.30 -14.15
N LEU A 60 6.34 7.56 -13.14
CA LEU A 60 6.73 7.82 -11.78
C LEU A 60 8.24 7.60 -11.79
N PRO A 61 9.06 8.57 -11.35
CA PRO A 61 10.38 8.26 -10.87
C PRO A 61 10.17 7.39 -9.62
N ILE A 62 9.84 6.12 -9.84
CA ILE A 62 10.08 5.07 -8.87
C ILE A 62 11.60 5.15 -8.74
N THR A 63 12.07 5.75 -7.66
CA THR A 63 13.43 5.52 -7.17
C THR A 63 13.52 4.03 -6.89
N GLN A 64 13.74 3.24 -7.94
CA GLN A 64 14.08 1.84 -7.88
C GLN A 64 15.38 1.79 -7.08
N GLY A 65 15.27 1.39 -5.82
CA GLY A 65 16.43 1.00 -5.02
C GLY A 65 16.92 1.96 -3.95
N LEU A 66 16.14 2.92 -3.46
CA LEU A 66 16.46 3.61 -2.20
C LEU A 66 15.23 3.88 -1.30
N CYS A 67 14.29 2.92 -1.20
CA CYS A 67 13.91 2.55 0.16
C CYS A 67 15.13 1.83 0.76
N ARG A 68 16.16 2.60 1.12
CA ARG A 68 16.96 2.21 2.26
C ARG A 68 15.96 2.30 3.39
N SER A 69 15.22 1.22 3.65
CA SER A 69 15.06 0.89 5.04
C SER A 69 16.51 0.81 5.49
N GLN A 70 16.98 1.86 6.14
CA GLN A 70 17.89 1.61 7.21
C GLN A 70 17.04 0.80 8.18
N CYS A 71 16.96 -0.52 7.93
CA CYS A 71 17.11 -1.48 8.99
C CYS A 71 18.54 -1.30 9.52
N GLY A 72 18.82 -0.11 10.08
CA GLY A 72 19.65 -0.05 11.24
C GLY A 72 18.88 -0.87 12.25
N LEU A 73 19.45 -1.99 12.65
CA LEU A 73 19.14 -2.63 13.93
C LEU A 73 19.55 -1.70 15.08
N SER A 74 19.17 -0.44 15.00
CA SER A 74 19.46 0.62 15.95
C SER A 74 18.11 1.27 16.23
N ASP A 75 17.59 0.82 17.37
CA ASP A 75 16.44 1.35 18.08
C ASP A 75 15.09 0.84 17.55
N LEU A 76 14.78 -0.42 17.91
CA LEU A 76 13.47 -0.62 18.55
C LEU A 76 13.26 0.57 19.49
N PRO A 77 12.12 1.29 19.44
CA PRO A 77 11.76 2.13 20.56
C PRO A 77 11.83 1.20 21.77
N THR A 78 12.85 1.41 22.61
CA THR A 78 12.89 0.78 23.92
C THR A 78 11.61 1.27 24.53
N ALA A 79 10.60 0.40 24.55
CA ALA A 79 9.35 0.65 25.20
C ALA A 79 9.77 1.00 26.62
N SER A 80 9.78 2.29 26.95
CA SER A 80 9.73 2.71 28.33
C SER A 80 8.60 1.88 28.93
N PRO A 81 8.76 1.26 30.11
CA PRO A 81 7.75 0.39 30.68
C PRO A 81 6.51 1.22 31.02
N ARG A 82 5.69 1.46 30.00
CA ARG A 82 4.37 2.04 30.09
C ARG A 82 3.52 0.90 30.59
N SER A 83 3.07 1.04 31.83
CA SER A 83 2.09 0.26 32.60
C SER A 83 1.70 -1.11 32.00
N ALA A 84 1.77 -2.15 32.85
CA ALA A 84 1.32 -3.53 32.63
C ALA A 84 -0.16 -3.68 32.19
N GLY A 85 -0.55 -3.05 31.09
CA GLY A 85 -1.85 -3.17 30.44
C GLY A 85 -1.77 -4.20 29.33
N ASP A 86 -2.90 -4.86 29.08
CA ASP A 86 -3.05 -5.79 27.96
C ASP A 86 -2.80 -5.04 26.62
N PRO A 87 -1.85 -5.48 25.77
CA PRO A 87 -1.57 -4.82 24.50
C PRO A 87 -2.79 -4.77 23.57
N VAL A 88 -3.74 -5.70 23.73
CA VAL A 88 -5.01 -5.69 22.98
C VAL A 88 -5.89 -4.50 23.41
N GLN A 89 -5.83 -4.11 24.67
CA GLN A 89 -6.59 -2.96 25.18
C GLN A 89 -5.96 -1.64 24.70
N LEU A 90 -4.63 -1.57 24.67
CA LEU A 90 -3.90 -0.41 24.15
C LEU A 90 -4.21 -0.12 22.67
N LEU A 91 -4.43 -1.16 21.85
CA LEU A 91 -4.85 -0.98 20.46
C LEU A 91 -6.17 -0.21 20.33
N LYS A 92 -7.13 -0.49 21.23
CA LYS A 92 -8.42 0.20 21.26
C LYS A 92 -8.24 1.66 21.67
N ASP A 93 -7.41 1.91 22.67
CA ASP A 93 -7.12 3.27 23.16
C ASP A 93 -6.38 4.12 22.09
N CYS A 94 -5.58 3.48 21.24
CA CYS A 94 -4.86 4.13 20.13
C CYS A 94 -5.74 4.40 18.88
N GLY A 95 -7.03 4.08 18.91
CA GLY A 95 -7.94 4.28 17.78
C GLY A 95 -7.81 3.23 16.68
N LEU A 96 -7.17 2.08 16.96
CA LEU A 96 -7.03 0.95 16.03
C LEU A 96 -8.08 -0.13 16.30
N ALA A 97 -9.26 0.26 16.80
CA ALA A 97 -10.33 -0.65 17.19
C ALA A 97 -10.84 -1.55 16.03
N ASP A 98 -10.70 -1.08 14.79
CA ASP A 98 -11.07 -1.85 13.59
C ASP A 98 -10.11 -3.03 13.31
N THR A 99 -8.93 -3.04 13.93
CA THR A 99 -7.96 -4.12 13.78
C THR A 99 -8.38 -5.31 14.67
N ASN A 100 -9.12 -6.25 14.09
CA ASN A 100 -9.59 -7.44 14.82
C ASN A 100 -8.45 -8.44 15.10
N VAL A 101 -7.70 -8.21 16.18
CA VAL A 101 -6.62 -9.11 16.64
C VAL A 101 -7.19 -10.37 17.32
N ASP A 102 -8.38 -10.28 17.91
CA ASP A 102 -9.02 -11.40 18.65
C ASP A 102 -9.65 -12.46 17.73
N GLY A 103 -10.01 -12.09 16.50
CA GLY A 103 -10.52 -13.02 15.49
C GLY A 103 -9.48 -13.98 14.91
N CYS A 104 -8.20 -13.82 15.25
CA CYS A 104 -7.13 -14.70 14.79
C CYS A 104 -7.04 -15.98 15.63
N GLU A 105 -7.11 -17.14 15.00
CA GLU A 105 -6.86 -18.46 15.62
C GLU A 105 -5.36 -18.68 15.92
N VAL A 106 -4.82 -17.91 16.86
CA VAL A 106 -3.42 -17.95 17.28
C VAL A 106 -3.29 -18.14 18.79
N SER A 107 -2.18 -18.74 19.23
CA SER A 107 -1.86 -18.85 20.66
C SER A 107 -1.83 -17.47 21.32
N GLU A 108 -2.16 -17.39 22.62
CA GLU A 108 -2.12 -16.12 23.36
C GLU A 108 -0.77 -15.40 23.24
N SER A 109 0.32 -16.17 23.26
CA SER A 109 1.68 -15.62 23.12
C SER A 109 1.91 -14.96 21.76
N CYS A 110 1.36 -15.54 20.69
CA CYS A 110 1.42 -14.95 19.35
C CYS A 110 0.51 -13.74 19.23
N ARG A 111 -0.67 -13.76 19.87
CA ARG A 111 -1.60 -12.64 19.88
C ARG A 111 -1.00 -11.39 20.54
N ARG A 112 -0.35 -11.56 21.69
CA ARG A 112 0.35 -10.46 22.37
C ARG A 112 1.44 -9.86 21.49
N LYS A 113 2.27 -10.71 20.86
CA LYS A 113 3.32 -10.26 19.92
C LYS A 113 2.74 -9.53 18.70
N LEU A 114 1.60 -9.99 18.18
CA LEU A 114 0.91 -9.32 17.08
C LEU A 114 0.40 -7.94 17.50
N ALA A 115 -0.21 -7.84 18.68
CA ALA A 115 -0.68 -6.57 19.21
C ALA A 115 0.47 -5.57 19.45
N GLU A 116 1.57 -6.04 20.03
CA GLU A 116 2.81 -5.25 20.19
C GLU A 116 3.37 -4.78 18.84
N LEU A 117 3.35 -5.64 17.82
CA LEU A 117 3.79 -5.29 16.47
C LEU A 117 2.90 -4.20 15.86
N VAL A 118 1.58 -4.34 15.94
CA VAL A 118 0.64 -3.34 15.42
C VAL A 118 0.82 -2.01 16.14
N LEU A 119 1.00 -2.02 17.46
CA LEU A 119 1.30 -0.82 18.25
C LEU A 119 2.61 -0.16 17.81
N SER A 120 3.64 -0.94 17.48
CA SER A 120 4.92 -0.41 17.02
C SER A 120 4.84 0.31 15.65
N TYR A 121 3.88 -0.09 14.81
CA TYR A 121 3.62 0.50 13.48
C TYR A 121 2.25 1.22 13.43
N GLN A 122 1.81 1.77 14.56
CA GLN A 122 0.49 2.41 14.69
C GLN A 122 0.27 3.62 13.76
N ASP A 123 1.34 4.18 13.20
CA ASP A 123 1.36 5.30 12.27
C ASP A 123 1.08 4.90 10.82
N VAL A 124 1.24 3.61 10.49
CA VAL A 124 0.95 3.05 9.16
C VAL A 124 -0.56 2.85 8.96
N PHE A 125 -1.30 2.66 10.06
CA PHE A 125 -2.73 2.39 10.02
C PHE A 125 -3.54 3.69 10.10
N SER A 126 -4.51 3.81 9.20
CA SER A 126 -5.49 4.89 9.22
C SER A 126 -6.39 4.76 10.44
N ARG A 127 -6.52 5.82 11.22
CA ARG A 127 -7.33 5.86 12.46
C ARG A 127 -8.77 6.28 12.22
N ASP A 128 -9.02 6.98 11.12
CA ASP A 128 -10.34 7.45 10.76
C ASP A 128 -10.50 7.55 9.23
N LYS A 129 -11.73 7.74 8.77
CA LYS A 129 -12.07 7.75 7.33
C LYS A 129 -11.38 8.87 6.52
N LEU A 130 -10.92 9.92 7.17
CA LEU A 130 -10.26 11.08 6.58
C LEU A 130 -8.78 11.19 7.03
N ASP A 131 -8.22 10.14 7.61
CA ASP A 131 -6.81 10.05 7.97
C ASP A 131 -6.02 9.57 6.75
N CYS A 132 -5.78 10.52 5.83
CA CYS A 132 -5.25 10.24 4.50
C CYS A 132 -3.71 10.26 4.42
N GLY A 133 -2.99 10.53 5.51
CA GLY A 133 -1.54 10.75 5.46
C GLY A 133 -1.14 11.93 4.55
N GLU A 134 0.16 12.21 4.46
CA GLU A 134 0.68 13.30 3.61
C GLU A 134 2.04 12.93 3.00
N ALA A 135 2.16 13.06 1.68
CA ALA A 135 3.41 12.91 0.95
C ALA A 135 4.14 14.27 0.82
N LYS A 136 4.86 14.67 1.86
CA LYS A 136 5.41 16.04 2.04
C LYS A 136 6.33 16.55 0.93
N GLU A 137 7.06 15.66 0.25
CA GLU A 137 8.06 16.03 -0.76
C GLU A 137 7.56 15.84 -2.20
N PHE A 138 6.26 15.56 -2.38
CA PHE A 138 5.69 15.25 -3.67
C PHE A 138 4.51 16.16 -4.01
N VAL A 139 4.60 16.84 -5.15
CA VAL A 139 3.51 17.67 -5.69
C VAL A 139 3.13 17.15 -7.06
N HIS A 140 1.89 16.67 -7.20
CA HIS A 140 1.38 16.17 -8.48
C HIS A 140 0.95 17.33 -9.39
N ARG A 141 1.52 17.39 -10.59
CA ARG A 141 1.12 18.36 -11.63
C ARG A 141 0.28 17.69 -12.71
N ILE A 142 -0.99 18.06 -12.78
CA ILE A 142 -1.89 17.64 -13.85
C ILE A 142 -1.51 18.36 -15.15
N ARG A 143 -1.23 17.61 -16.22
CA ARG A 143 -0.97 18.16 -17.55
C ARG A 143 -2.26 18.16 -18.35
N LEU A 144 -2.70 19.33 -18.80
CA LEU A 144 -3.91 19.48 -19.59
C LEU A 144 -3.59 19.33 -21.08
N SER A 145 -4.54 18.79 -21.84
CA SER A 145 -4.49 18.78 -23.31
C SER A 145 -5.07 20.07 -23.92
N ASP A 146 -5.97 20.74 -23.19
CA ASP A 146 -6.58 22.02 -23.52
C ASP A 146 -6.64 22.89 -22.26
N ASP A 147 -6.08 24.11 -22.35
CA ASP A 147 -6.00 25.06 -21.25
C ASP A 147 -7.23 25.98 -21.15
N ARG A 148 -8.23 25.82 -22.04
CA ARG A 148 -9.46 26.62 -21.96
C ARG A 148 -10.26 26.30 -20.68
N PRO A 149 -10.53 27.29 -19.81
CA PRO A 149 -11.28 27.07 -18.59
C PRO A 149 -12.76 26.78 -18.88
N PHE A 150 -13.40 26.01 -17.99
CA PHE A 150 -14.82 25.71 -18.06
C PHE A 150 -15.50 25.92 -16.71
N ARG A 151 -16.75 26.39 -16.74
CA ARG A 151 -17.56 26.59 -15.54
C ARG A 151 -18.94 25.97 -15.72
N LEU A 152 -19.14 24.81 -15.12
CA LEU A 152 -20.42 24.12 -15.15
C LEU A 152 -21.31 24.61 -13.99
N PRO A 153 -22.62 24.79 -14.22
CA PRO A 153 -23.55 25.23 -13.18
C PRO A 153 -23.76 24.16 -12.10
N TYR A 154 -23.82 24.59 -10.83
CA TYR A 154 -24.04 23.71 -9.69
C TYR A 154 -25.42 23.04 -9.73
N ARG A 155 -25.48 21.80 -9.23
CA ARG A 155 -26.74 21.08 -9.03
C ARG A 155 -27.32 21.39 -7.64
N ARG A 156 -28.65 21.38 -7.53
CA ARG A 156 -29.32 21.58 -6.24
C ARG A 156 -29.10 20.37 -5.33
N VAL A 157 -28.67 20.63 -4.11
CA VAL A 157 -28.55 19.63 -3.04
C VAL A 157 -29.94 19.45 -2.41
N PRO A 158 -30.46 18.22 -2.29
CA PRO A 158 -31.71 17.97 -1.59
C PRO A 158 -31.65 18.44 -0.13
N PRO A 159 -32.72 19.04 0.42
CA PRO A 159 -32.71 19.64 1.75
C PRO A 159 -32.20 18.74 2.88
N GLY A 160 -32.57 17.46 2.86
CA GLY A 160 -32.20 16.49 3.89
C GLY A 160 -30.70 16.19 4.01
N HIS A 161 -29.89 16.66 3.06
CA HIS A 161 -28.45 16.35 2.99
C HIS A 161 -27.55 17.55 3.23
N TYR A 162 -28.10 18.77 3.36
CA TYR A 162 -27.29 19.98 3.56
C TYR A 162 -26.41 19.90 4.80
N GLN A 163 -26.97 19.39 5.90
CA GLN A 163 -26.24 19.33 7.15
C GLN A 163 -25.06 18.36 7.06
N GLN A 164 -25.30 17.13 6.61
CA GLN A 164 -24.25 16.12 6.41
C GLN A 164 -23.18 16.59 5.43
N LEU A 165 -23.57 17.21 4.32
CA LEU A 165 -22.63 17.76 3.35
C LEU A 165 -21.76 18.86 3.97
N ARG A 166 -22.36 19.76 4.75
CA ARG A 166 -21.63 20.83 5.43
C ARG A 166 -20.64 20.29 6.46
N GLU A 167 -21.03 19.29 7.22
CA GLU A 167 -20.17 18.62 8.20
C GLU A 167 -18.95 18.01 7.51
N VAL A 168 -19.17 17.18 6.48
CA VAL A 168 -18.07 16.54 5.71
C VAL A 168 -17.13 17.58 5.09
N LEU A 169 -17.66 18.64 4.47
CA LEU A 169 -16.82 19.70 3.89
C LEU A 169 -16.01 20.45 4.96
N SER A 170 -16.59 20.67 6.15
CA SER A 170 -15.90 21.34 7.25
C SER A 170 -14.79 20.46 7.82
N ASP A 171 -15.02 19.15 7.95
CA ASP A 171 -14.02 18.20 8.41
C ASP A 171 -12.86 18.07 7.42
N MET A 172 -13.16 17.99 6.12
CA MET A 172 -12.14 17.98 5.06
C MET A 172 -11.33 19.28 5.02
N GLU A 173 -11.96 20.45 5.22
CA GLU A 173 -11.27 21.74 5.29
C GLU A 173 -10.37 21.81 6.53
N MET A 174 -10.86 21.39 7.70
CA MET A 174 -10.08 21.36 8.95
C MET A 174 -8.85 20.45 8.86
N LYS A 175 -8.99 19.32 8.16
CA LYS A 175 -7.89 18.38 7.91
C LYS A 175 -6.94 18.80 6.79
N GLY A 176 -7.21 19.92 6.12
CA GLY A 176 -6.38 20.43 5.02
C GLY A 176 -6.47 19.63 3.73
N ILE A 177 -7.46 18.72 3.59
CA ILE A 177 -7.68 17.95 2.37
C ILE A 177 -8.21 18.85 1.25
N ILE A 178 -9.05 19.83 1.60
CA ILE A 178 -9.56 20.85 0.68
C ILE A 178 -9.27 22.25 1.22
N SER A 179 -9.26 23.23 0.33
CA SER A 179 -9.11 24.65 0.68
C SER A 179 -9.98 25.53 -0.21
N LYS A 180 -10.33 26.71 0.30
CA LYS A 180 -11.05 27.73 -0.47
C LYS A 180 -10.13 28.31 -1.55
N SER A 181 -10.64 28.42 -2.77
CA SER A 181 -9.90 28.98 -3.90
C SER A 181 -10.83 29.79 -4.82
N LEU A 182 -10.23 30.69 -5.60
CA LEU A 182 -10.90 31.41 -6.69
C LEU A 182 -10.41 30.82 -8.00
N SER A 183 -11.21 29.95 -8.62
CA SER A 183 -10.86 29.23 -9.84
C SER A 183 -11.73 29.64 -11.03
N GLU A 184 -11.12 29.66 -12.21
CA GLU A 184 -11.83 29.75 -13.48
C GLU A 184 -12.45 28.40 -13.89
N TYR A 185 -12.03 27.31 -13.26
CA TYR A 185 -12.57 25.96 -13.46
C TYR A 185 -13.62 25.63 -12.39
N ALA A 186 -14.77 25.11 -12.81
CA ALA A 186 -15.80 24.63 -11.88
C ALA A 186 -16.56 23.42 -12.42
N SER A 187 -16.58 22.34 -11.63
CA SER A 187 -17.35 21.12 -11.86
C SER A 187 -18.49 21.01 -10.85
N PRO A 188 -19.66 20.45 -11.21
CA PRO A 188 -20.78 20.33 -10.29
C PRO A 188 -20.51 19.22 -9.26
N LEU A 189 -20.88 19.47 -8.00
CA LEU A 189 -20.87 18.45 -6.96
C LEU A 189 -22.01 17.45 -7.18
N VAL A 190 -21.71 16.16 -7.03
CA VAL A 190 -22.68 15.05 -7.09
C VAL A 190 -22.57 14.24 -5.81
N MET A 191 -23.70 14.02 -5.13
CA MET A 191 -23.75 13.21 -3.91
C MET A 191 -24.19 11.79 -4.24
N VAL A 192 -23.48 10.81 -3.69
CA VAL A 192 -23.76 9.39 -3.87
C VAL A 192 -23.84 8.72 -2.50
N TRP A 193 -24.90 7.94 -2.29
CA TRP A 193 -25.12 7.22 -1.04
C TRP A 193 -24.48 5.84 -1.10
N LYS A 194 -23.43 5.64 -0.29
CA LYS A 194 -22.91 4.31 -0.05
C LYS A 194 -23.79 3.63 0.99
N ARG A 195 -24.27 2.42 0.70
CA ARG A 195 -24.91 1.59 1.72
C ARG A 195 -23.86 1.20 2.75
N THR A 196 -24.11 1.50 4.02
CA THR A 196 -23.43 0.84 5.12
C THR A 196 -23.96 -0.59 5.19
N GLU A 197 -23.07 -1.58 5.07
CA GLU A 197 -23.42 -2.96 5.42
C GLU A 197 -23.79 -2.96 6.92
N THR A 198 -25.05 -3.28 7.19
CA THR A 198 -25.59 -3.58 8.53
C THR A 198 -25.15 -4.95 8.99
#